data_AF-A0ABD1GWY0-F1
#
_entry.id   AF-A0ABD1GWY0-F1
#
_cell.length_a   1.000
_cell.length_b   1.000
_cell.length_c   1.000
_cell.angle_alpha   90.00
_cell.angle_beta   90.00
_cell.angle_gamma   90.00
#
_symmetry.space_group_name_H-M   'P 1'
#
loop_
_entity.id
_entity.type
_entity.pdbx_description
1 polymer ?
#
loop_
_entity_poly.entity_id
_entity_poly.type
_entity_poly.pdbx_seq_one_letter_code
_entity_poly.pdbx_strand_id
1 'polypeptide(L)'
;MAPQKYPGAKFIRTPDGHEISLMYSARKHHADQLKYGCIVHRHLEDGDVVLFNRQPSLHRMSIMSHRARRMPWRTLRFNESVCNPYNADSDGDEVNIHVPQTEEARTEAFMLMGVQNNLCTQKNGEILVASTQVMPWTQLICQLQH
;
A
#
# COMPACT_ATOMS: atom_id res chain seq x y z
N MET A 1 20.16 -2.55 -12.09
CA MET A 1 19.44 -1.98 -10.94
C MET A 1 20.41 -1.16 -10.09
N ALA A 2 20.08 0.08 -9.77
CA ALA A 2 20.93 0.92 -8.89
C ALA A 2 20.09 1.41 -7.71
N PRO A 3 20.64 1.51 -6.49
CA PRO A 3 19.88 1.95 -5.31
C PRO A 3 19.38 3.39 -5.42
N GLN A 4 20.01 4.23 -6.25
CA GLN A 4 19.64 5.63 -6.45
C GLN A 4 18.71 5.88 -7.65
N LYS A 5 18.53 4.88 -8.52
CA LYS A 5 17.68 5.01 -9.71
C LYS A 5 16.61 3.95 -9.68
N TYR A 6 15.36 4.37 -9.62
CA TYR A 6 14.24 3.47 -9.76
C TYR A 6 14.06 3.00 -11.22
N PRO A 7 13.71 1.72 -11.49
CA PRO A 7 13.61 0.60 -10.55
C PRO A 7 14.98 0.04 -10.15
N GLY A 8 15.11 -0.33 -8.87
CA GLY A 8 16.40 -0.62 -8.25
C GLY A 8 16.29 -1.55 -7.04
N ALA A 9 17.44 -1.88 -6.47
CA ALA A 9 17.55 -2.68 -5.26
C ALA A 9 18.62 -2.07 -4.34
N LYS A 10 18.44 -2.24 -3.03
CA LYS A 10 19.29 -1.63 -2.00
C LYS A 10 20.18 -2.66 -1.30
N PHE A 11 19.64 -3.84 -1.02
CA PHE A 11 20.36 -4.89 -0.29
C PHE A 11 20.21 -6.25 -0.98
N ILE A 12 21.24 -7.07 -0.85
CA ILE A 12 21.21 -8.49 -1.19
C ILE A 12 21.57 -9.24 0.09
N ARG A 13 20.72 -10.18 0.49
CA ARG A 13 20.97 -11.09 1.60
C ARG A 13 21.37 -12.45 1.04
N THR A 14 22.54 -12.94 1.42
CA THR A 14 23.01 -14.27 1.00
C THR A 14 22.31 -15.37 1.83
N PRO A 15 22.32 -16.64 1.36
CA PRO A 15 21.80 -17.77 2.13
C PRO A 15 22.46 -17.91 3.51
N ASP A 16 23.74 -17.52 3.61
CA ASP A 16 24.52 -17.52 4.85
C ASP A 16 24.05 -16.45 5.85
N GLY A 17 23.10 -15.59 5.46
CA GLY A 17 22.54 -14.54 6.30
C GLY A 17 23.28 -13.21 6.23
N HIS A 18 24.35 -13.10 5.45
CA HIS A 18 25.08 -11.84 5.28
C HIS A 18 24.31 -10.86 4.38
N GLU A 19 24.15 -9.63 4.85
CA GLU A 19 23.53 -8.55 4.09
C GLU A 19 24.59 -7.66 3.42
N ILE A 20 24.51 -7.54 2.11
CA ILE A 20 25.40 -6.74 1.28
C ILE A 20 24.64 -5.51 0.80
N SER A 21 25.14 -4.32 1.18
CA SER A 21 24.62 -3.04 0.68
C SER A 21 25.11 -2.76 -0.73
N LEU A 22 24.18 -2.45 -1.65
CA LEU A 22 24.47 -2.10 -3.05
C LEU A 22 24.84 -0.63 -3.26
N MET A 23 24.87 0.16 -2.18
CA MET A 23 25.11 1.61 -2.23
C MET A 23 26.58 1.93 -2.54
N TYR A 24 27.51 1.22 -1.89
CA TYR A 24 28.95 1.48 -1.97
C TYR A 24 29.73 0.35 -2.68
N SER A 25 29.08 -0.76 -3.01
CA SER A 25 29.72 -1.95 -3.56
C SER A 25 29.68 -2.02 -5.10
N ALA A 26 30.54 -2.85 -5.67
CA ALA A 26 30.65 -3.06 -7.12
C ALA A 26 29.42 -3.83 -7.65
N ARG A 27 28.40 -3.07 -8.05
CA ARG A 27 27.06 -3.58 -8.42
C ARG A 27 27.09 -4.68 -9.48
N LYS A 28 27.93 -4.53 -10.51
CA LYS A 28 28.06 -5.53 -11.59
C LYS A 28 28.58 -6.85 -11.04
N HIS A 29 29.61 -6.79 -10.21
CA HIS A 29 30.21 -7.97 -9.59
C HIS A 29 29.22 -8.74 -8.72
N HIS A 30 28.44 -8.04 -7.88
CA HIS A 30 27.41 -8.69 -7.06
C HIS A 30 26.22 -9.21 -7.88
N ALA A 31 25.89 -8.56 -9.01
CA ALA A 31 24.86 -9.05 -9.92
C ALA A 31 25.29 -10.37 -10.59
N ASP A 32 26.56 -10.48 -11.01
CA ASP A 32 27.10 -11.68 -11.63
C ASP A 32 27.27 -12.85 -10.62
N GLN A 33 27.40 -12.53 -9.33
CA GLN A 33 27.53 -13.50 -8.24
C GLN A 33 26.21 -13.92 -7.59
N LEU A 34 25.07 -13.43 -8.09
CA LEU A 34 23.77 -13.87 -7.59
C LEU A 34 23.59 -15.37 -7.82
N LYS A 35 23.34 -16.09 -6.73
CA LYS A 35 23.04 -17.53 -6.73
C LYS A 35 21.62 -17.77 -6.24
N TYR A 36 21.07 -18.94 -6.57
CA TYR A 36 19.79 -19.38 -6.02
C TYR A 36 19.86 -19.41 -4.48
N GLY A 37 18.80 -18.91 -3.84
CA GLY A 37 18.72 -18.75 -2.39
C GLY A 37 19.11 -17.35 -1.89
N CYS A 38 19.68 -16.48 -2.73
CA CYS A 38 19.87 -15.07 -2.38
C CYS A 38 18.53 -14.32 -2.38
N ILE A 39 18.32 -13.47 -1.37
CA ILE A 39 17.14 -12.60 -1.25
C ILE A 39 17.54 -11.18 -1.66
N VAL A 40 16.82 -10.57 -2.59
CA VAL A 40 17.09 -9.21 -3.07
C VAL A 40 16.02 -8.25 -2.56
N HIS A 41 16.43 -7.28 -1.75
CA HIS A 41 15.56 -6.20 -1.29
C HIS A 41 15.47 -5.10 -2.36
N ARG A 42 14.47 -5.26 -3.23
CA ARG A 42 14.12 -4.29 -4.27
C ARG A 42 13.32 -3.09 -3.73
N HIS A 43 13.23 -2.04 -4.54
CA HIS A 43 12.31 -0.94 -4.27
C HIS A 43 10.84 -1.39 -4.41
N LEU A 44 9.93 -0.65 -3.76
CA LEU A 44 8.49 -0.84 -3.91
C LEU A 44 8.08 -0.61 -5.37
N GLU A 45 7.29 -1.52 -5.93
CA GLU A 45 6.81 -1.48 -7.30
C GLU A 45 5.29 -1.32 -7.33
N ASP A 46 4.78 -0.93 -8.49
CA ASP A 46 3.34 -0.78 -8.67
C ASP A 46 2.66 -2.15 -8.56
N GLY A 47 1.59 -2.22 -7.77
CA GLY A 47 0.85 -3.45 -7.48
C GLY A 47 1.32 -4.18 -6.22
N ASP A 48 2.41 -3.77 -5.57
CA ASP A 48 2.80 -4.32 -4.27
C ASP A 48 1.74 -4.05 -3.20
N VAL A 49 1.54 -5.02 -2.30
CA VAL A 49 0.56 -4.92 -1.22
C VAL A 49 1.14 -4.08 -0.09
N VAL A 50 0.39 -3.07 0.33
CA VAL A 50 0.74 -2.19 1.45
C VAL A 50 -0.43 -2.07 2.41
N LEU A 51 -0.14 -2.02 3.69
CA LEU A 51 -1.13 -1.79 4.74
C LEU A 51 -1.15 -0.31 5.07
N PHE A 52 -2.33 0.28 5.03
CA PHE A 52 -2.56 1.67 5.35
C PHE A 52 -3.25 1.77 6.71
N ASN A 53 -2.71 2.59 7.61
CA ASN A 53 -3.19 2.77 8.97
C ASN A 53 -3.27 4.27 9.33
N ARG A 54 -4.43 4.75 9.75
CA ARG A 54 -4.59 6.09 10.35
C ARG A 54 -4.78 5.96 11.86
N GLN A 55 -3.95 6.67 12.63
CA GLN A 55 -4.06 6.70 14.09
C GLN A 55 -5.03 7.83 14.51
N PRO A 56 -5.89 7.64 15.54
CA PRO A 56 -6.07 6.46 16.38
C PRO A 56 -6.87 5.33 15.71
N SER A 57 -6.37 4.10 15.85
CA SER A 57 -7.02 2.90 15.30
C SER A 57 -8.12 2.40 16.24
N LEU A 58 -9.32 2.98 16.14
CA LEU A 58 -10.46 2.63 17.01
C LEU A 58 -11.15 1.32 16.58
N HIS A 59 -11.05 0.96 15.30
CA HIS A 59 -11.77 -0.17 14.72
C HIS A 59 -10.85 -1.01 13.83
N ARG A 60 -11.20 -2.29 13.61
CA ARG A 60 -10.44 -3.19 12.74
C ARG A 60 -10.23 -2.63 11.33
N MET A 61 -11.19 -1.84 10.84
CA MET A 61 -11.15 -1.21 9.51
C MET A 61 -10.26 0.04 9.44
N SER A 62 -9.69 0.49 10.56
CA SER A 62 -8.68 1.55 10.56
C SER A 62 -7.34 1.09 9.97
N ILE A 63 -7.18 -0.23 9.72
CA ILE A 63 -6.07 -0.81 8.95
C ILE A 63 -6.64 -1.65 7.81
N MET A 64 -6.32 -1.30 6.56
CA MET A 64 -6.68 -2.11 5.39
C MET A 64 -5.53 -2.20 4.41
N SER A 65 -5.54 -3.25 3.59
CA SER A 65 -4.57 -3.44 2.52
C SER A 65 -4.99 -2.72 1.24
N HIS A 66 -4.01 -2.09 0.62
CA HIS A 66 -4.11 -1.36 -0.64
C HIS A 66 -3.03 -1.84 -1.59
N ARG A 67 -3.22 -1.56 -2.88
CA ARG A 67 -2.19 -1.75 -3.90
C ARG A 67 -1.41 -0.46 -4.06
N ALA A 68 -0.09 -0.55 -3.92
CA ALA A 68 0.80 0.58 -4.12
C ALA A 68 0.75 1.02 -5.59
N ARG A 69 0.65 2.32 -5.80
CA ARG A 69 0.87 2.97 -7.10
C ARG A 69 1.73 4.19 -6.88
N ARG A 70 2.89 4.21 -7.52
CA ARG A 70 3.84 5.31 -7.36
C ARG A 70 3.43 6.49 -8.20
N MET A 71 3.62 7.66 -7.63
CA MET A 71 3.37 8.95 -8.25
C MET A 71 4.57 9.85 -8.00
N PRO A 72 4.83 10.84 -8.88
CA PRO A 72 5.99 11.72 -8.77
C PRO A 72 5.91 12.72 -7.61
N TRP A 73 4.78 12.80 -6.91
CA TRP A 73 4.50 13.76 -5.85
C TRP A 73 4.82 13.19 -4.46
N ARG A 74 4.94 14.08 -3.45
CA ARG A 74 5.27 13.71 -2.06
C ARG A 74 4.04 13.47 -1.16
N THR A 75 2.86 13.29 -1.74
CA THR A 75 1.62 13.03 -1.00
C THR A 75 1.13 11.62 -1.24
N LEU A 76 0.60 11.01 -0.18
CA LEU A 76 -0.14 9.75 -0.29
C LEU A 76 -1.54 10.05 -0.81
N ARG A 77 -2.00 9.25 -1.77
CA ARG A 77 -3.35 9.39 -2.33
C ARG A 77 -4.05 8.06 -2.26
N PHE A 78 -5.31 8.11 -1.86
CA PHE A 78 -6.22 6.98 -1.81
C PHE A 78 -7.60 7.43 -2.29
N ASN A 79 -8.52 6.50 -2.43
CA ASN A 79 -9.86 6.79 -2.96
C ASN A 79 -10.72 7.52 -1.91
N GLU A 80 -11.50 8.53 -2.31
CA GLU A 80 -12.40 9.26 -1.40
C GLU A 80 -13.43 8.36 -0.72
N SER A 81 -13.90 7.31 -1.39
CA SER A 81 -14.89 6.39 -0.85
C SER A 81 -14.34 5.51 0.28
N VAL A 82 -13.02 5.47 0.50
CA VAL A 82 -12.41 4.83 1.66
C VAL A 82 -12.03 5.82 2.78
N CYS A 83 -12.40 7.11 2.68
CA CYS A 83 -12.15 8.09 3.75
C CYS A 83 -12.92 7.75 5.04
N ASN A 84 -14.17 7.28 4.91
CA ASN A 84 -15.03 6.96 6.07
C ASN A 84 -14.44 5.94 7.04
N PRO A 85 -13.97 4.75 6.62
CA PRO A 85 -13.40 3.77 7.55
C PRO A 85 -12.13 4.28 8.24
N TYR A 86 -11.42 5.22 7.64
CA TYR A 86 -10.26 5.88 8.25
C TYR A 86 -10.62 7.14 9.04
N ASN A 87 -11.87 7.60 8.97
CA ASN A 87 -12.34 8.88 9.51
C ASN A 87 -11.50 10.08 9.04
N ALA A 88 -10.94 10.01 7.83
CA ALA A 88 -9.96 10.98 7.33
C ALA A 88 -10.64 12.20 6.69
N ASP A 89 -10.15 13.41 7.00
CA ASP A 89 -10.74 14.69 6.62
C ASP A 89 -9.85 15.59 5.73
N SER A 90 -8.80 15.01 5.12
CA SER A 90 -7.99 15.62 4.04
C SER A 90 -7.44 17.04 4.33
N ASP A 91 -7.33 17.42 5.60
CA ASP A 91 -6.90 18.74 6.09
C ASP A 91 -5.41 18.78 6.50
N GLY A 92 -4.72 17.64 6.43
CA GLY A 92 -3.34 17.50 6.89
C GLY A 92 -3.05 16.18 7.60
N ASP A 93 -4.02 15.27 7.66
CA ASP A 93 -3.88 13.93 8.25
C ASP A 93 -2.56 13.20 7.93
N GLU A 94 -1.87 12.77 8.98
CA GLU A 94 -0.74 11.86 8.89
C GLU A 94 -1.20 10.41 8.89
N VAL A 95 -0.63 9.61 8.00
CA VAL A 95 -1.02 8.22 7.79
C VAL A 95 0.21 7.34 7.69
N ASN A 96 0.12 6.15 8.29
CA ASN A 96 1.21 5.18 8.34
C ASN A 96 1.04 4.14 7.24
N ILE A 97 2.16 3.76 6.61
CA ILE A 97 2.22 2.67 5.64
C ILE A 97 3.13 1.58 6.18
N HIS A 98 2.62 0.34 6.23
CA HIS A 98 3.40 -0.84 6.56
C HIS A 98 3.49 -1.76 5.34
N VAL A 99 4.70 -2.21 5.01
CA VAL A 99 4.95 -3.10 3.87
C VAL A 99 5.26 -4.51 4.38
N PRO A 100 4.33 -5.48 4.23
CA PRO A 100 4.59 -6.87 4.61
C PRO A 100 5.74 -7.47 3.80
N GLN A 101 6.69 -8.12 4.47
CA GLN A 101 7.91 -8.64 3.85
C GLN A 101 7.79 -10.11 3.40
N THR A 102 7.07 -10.93 4.15
CA THR A 102 6.86 -12.35 3.83
C THR A 102 5.74 -12.54 2.81
N GLU A 103 5.82 -13.59 2.01
CA GLU A 103 4.80 -13.90 0.99
C GLU A 103 3.46 -14.26 1.65
N GLU A 104 3.52 -14.96 2.77
CA GLU A 104 2.37 -15.36 3.56
C GLU A 104 1.64 -14.14 4.09
N ALA A 105 2.36 -13.19 4.70
CA ALA A 105 1.75 -11.95 5.22
C ALA A 105 1.20 -11.07 4.09
N ARG A 106 1.85 -11.04 2.92
CA ARG A 106 1.33 -10.34 1.74
C ARG A 106 0.01 -10.93 1.28
N THR A 107 -0.07 -12.25 1.22
CA THR A 107 -1.27 -12.98 0.80
C THR A 107 -2.39 -12.80 1.81
N GLU A 108 -2.09 -12.93 3.10
CA GLU A 108 -3.05 -12.72 4.18
C GLU A 108 -3.59 -11.28 4.19
N ALA A 109 -2.70 -10.29 4.10
CA ALA A 109 -3.08 -8.89 4.02
C ALA A 109 -3.99 -8.63 2.82
N PHE A 110 -3.65 -9.18 1.65
CA PHE A 110 -4.45 -9.00 0.44
C PHE A 110 -5.82 -9.67 0.55
N MET A 111 -5.87 -10.92 1.05
CA MET A 111 -7.08 -11.73 1.10
C MET A 111 -8.01 -11.36 2.26
N LEU A 112 -7.49 -11.01 3.43
CA LEU A 112 -8.32 -10.73 4.62
C LEU A 112 -8.51 -9.23 4.85
N MET A 113 -7.48 -8.43 4.62
CA MET A 113 -7.48 -6.99 4.93
C MET A 113 -7.80 -6.13 3.70
N GLY A 114 -8.11 -6.74 2.55
CA GLY A 114 -8.48 -6.00 1.34
C GLY A 114 -9.70 -5.11 1.55
N VAL A 115 -9.69 -3.92 0.95
CA VAL A 115 -10.83 -2.98 1.00
C VAL A 115 -12.14 -3.64 0.53
N GLN A 116 -12.07 -4.48 -0.51
CA GLN A 116 -13.24 -5.19 -1.07
C GLN A 116 -13.85 -6.19 -0.08
N ASN A 117 -13.05 -6.73 0.85
CA ASN A 117 -13.52 -7.68 1.86
C ASN A 117 -14.00 -6.98 3.14
N ASN A 118 -13.80 -5.67 3.24
CA ASN A 118 -14.14 -4.85 4.41
C ASN A 118 -15.08 -3.69 4.03
N LEU A 119 -16.00 -3.91 3.08
CA LEU A 119 -16.96 -2.89 2.63
C LEU A 119 -17.99 -2.52 3.71
N CYS A 120 -18.38 -3.49 4.53
CA CYS A 120 -19.39 -3.33 5.56
C CYS A 120 -18.80 -3.47 6.97
N THR A 121 -19.33 -2.70 7.92
CA THR A 121 -18.96 -2.86 9.33
C THR A 121 -19.49 -4.16 9.91
N GLN A 122 -18.66 -4.86 10.67
CA GLN A 122 -19.04 -6.07 11.42
C GLN A 122 -20.06 -5.78 12.53
N LYS A 123 -20.16 -4.53 12.99
CA LYS A 123 -21.02 -4.15 14.12
C LYS A 123 -22.50 -4.08 13.72
N ASN A 124 -22.78 -3.42 12.58
CA ASN A 124 -24.15 -3.08 12.17
C ASN A 124 -24.49 -3.52 10.73
N GLY A 125 -23.52 -4.02 9.95
CA GLY A 125 -23.71 -4.34 8.53
C GLY A 125 -23.84 -3.11 7.61
N GLU A 126 -23.71 -1.89 8.14
CA GLU A 126 -23.70 -0.66 7.35
C GLU A 126 -22.52 -0.63 6.37
N ILE A 127 -22.76 -0.08 5.18
CA ILE A 127 -21.73 0.10 4.15
C ILE A 127 -20.87 1.30 4.56
N LEU A 128 -19.59 1.06 4.83
CA LEU A 128 -18.64 2.11 5.20
C LEU A 128 -17.89 2.65 3.99
N VAL A 129 -17.57 1.78 3.03
CA VAL A 129 -16.92 2.16 1.79
C VAL A 129 -17.99 2.58 0.80
N ALA A 130 -18.37 3.85 0.86
CA ALA A 130 -19.34 4.49 -0.02
C ALA A 130 -18.92 5.94 -0.25
N SER A 131 -19.31 6.52 -1.39
CA SER A 131 -19.08 7.94 -1.67
C SER A 131 -19.89 8.78 -0.68
N THR A 132 -19.20 9.49 0.21
CA THR A 132 -19.79 10.27 1.31
C THR A 132 -19.72 11.75 1.05
N GLN A 133 -18.70 12.22 0.33
CA GLN A 133 -18.69 13.58 -0.16
C GLN A 133 -19.60 13.60 -1.39
N VAL A 134 -20.68 14.35 -1.27
CA VAL A 134 -21.68 14.61 -2.31
C VAL A 134 -20.96 14.71 -3.66
N MET A 135 -21.08 13.68 -4.50
CA MET A 135 -20.94 13.86 -5.95
C MET A 135 -22.11 14.78 -6.31
N PRO A 136 -21.90 16.10 -6.54
CA PRO A 136 -23.02 16.97 -6.89
C PRO A 136 -23.65 16.54 -8.23
N TRP A 137 -22.93 15.69 -8.98
CA TRP A 137 -23.31 15.16 -10.28
C TRP A 137 -24.34 14.02 -10.23
N THR A 138 -24.42 13.22 -9.17
CA THR A 138 -25.44 12.14 -9.12
C THR A 138 -26.85 12.69 -8.92
N GLN A 139 -26.98 13.87 -8.28
CA GLN A 139 -28.27 14.56 -8.18
C GLN A 139 -28.65 15.29 -9.49
N LEU A 140 -27.66 15.73 -10.27
CA LEU A 140 -27.90 16.33 -11.59
C LEU A 140 -28.34 15.29 -12.65
N ILE A 141 -27.82 14.06 -12.57
CA ILE A 141 -28.19 12.99 -13.52
C ILE A 141 -29.63 12.52 -13.31
N CYS A 142 -30.12 12.44 -12.07
CA CYS A 142 -31.53 12.10 -11.81
C CYS A 142 -32.52 13.25 -12.12
N GLN A 143 -32.09 14.51 -12.14
CA GLN A 143 -32.96 15.63 -12.52
C GLN A 143 -33.02 15.91 -14.03
N LEU A 144 -32.14 15.30 -14.83
CA LEU A 144 -32.12 15.44 -16.30
C LEU A 144 -32.91 14.35 -17.04
N GLN A 145 -33.61 13.46 -16.33
CA GLN A 145 -34.45 12.42 -16.92
C GLN A 145 -35.97 12.62 -16.70
N HIS A 146 -36.41 13.82 -16.32
CA HIS A 146 -37.83 14.21 -16.31
C HIS A 146 -38.05 15.54 -17.03
#